data_AF-A0A7X7FVY2-F1
#
_entry.id   AF-A0A7X7FVY2-F1
#
_cell.length_a   1.000
_cell.length_b   1.000
_cell.length_c   1.000
_cell.angle_alpha   90.00
_cell.angle_beta   90.00
_cell.angle_gamma   90.00
#
_symmetry.space_group_name_H-M   'P 1'
#
loop_
_entity.id
_entity.type
_entity.pdbx_description
1 polymer ?
#
loop_
_entity_poly.entity_id
_entity_poly.type
_entity_poly.pdbx_seq_one_letter_code
_entity_poly.pdbx_strand_id
1 'polypeptide(L)'
;MITAQTITRIGEIVTVTVTSSLSGTVYYHWYLDGQWYGVSTIGERTFYLAAGEQARLAVVDTTDADFDYEAGNPEPYPARRILWWVRSLSTDLDYYRIDARKDGGDWSVVATVPRDGEAWDYQWTTGRLDDLTAYQWRVVPVDLAGNDGDPVATDAETIVRHPDGITFTVALEETGEITFTES
;
A
#
# COMPACT_ATOMS: atom_id res chain seq x y z
N MET A 1 -13.95 -20.84 6.40
CA MET A 1 -14.08 -19.38 6.46
C MET A 1 -13.54 -18.92 7.80
N ILE A 2 -12.81 -17.80 7.82
CA ILE A 2 -12.34 -17.17 9.05
C ILE A 2 -13.53 -16.87 9.98
N THR A 3 -13.48 -17.37 11.22
CA THR A 3 -14.53 -17.18 12.24
C THR A 3 -14.11 -16.25 13.37
N ALA A 4 -12.81 -16.08 13.58
CA ALA A 4 -12.24 -15.17 14.56
C ALA A 4 -10.91 -14.63 14.08
N GLN A 5 -10.61 -13.37 14.43
CA GLN A 5 -9.35 -12.70 14.16
C GLN A 5 -8.95 -11.84 15.36
N THR A 6 -7.70 -11.93 15.76
CA THR A 6 -7.06 -11.08 16.77
C THR A 6 -5.82 -10.45 16.17
N ILE A 7 -5.62 -9.15 16.42
CA ILE A 7 -4.44 -8.40 16.00
C ILE A 7 -3.80 -7.83 17.24
N THR A 8 -2.54 -8.16 17.48
CA THR A 8 -1.75 -7.64 18.61
C THR A 8 -0.54 -6.90 18.07
N ARG A 9 -0.26 -5.71 18.60
CA ARG A 9 0.94 -4.95 18.25
C ARG A 9 1.83 -4.75 19.47
N ILE A 10 3.10 -5.10 19.32
CA ILE A 10 4.16 -4.89 20.32
C ILE A 10 5.33 -4.19 19.62
N GLY A 11 5.48 -2.89 19.86
CA GLY A 11 6.44 -2.07 19.13
C GLY A 11 6.17 -2.10 17.63
N GLU A 12 7.14 -2.57 16.86
CA GLU A 12 7.08 -2.66 15.40
C GLU A 12 6.54 -4.01 14.90
N ILE A 13 6.25 -4.93 15.82
CA ILE A 13 5.77 -6.27 15.49
C ILE A 13 4.24 -6.28 15.62
N VAL A 14 3.56 -6.65 14.54
CA VAL A 14 2.12 -6.92 14.53
C VAL A 14 1.89 -8.40 14.27
N THR A 15 1.27 -9.08 15.22
CA THR A 15 0.88 -10.48 15.10
C THR A 15 -0.62 -10.57 14.85
N VAL A 16 -1.00 -11.26 13.77
CA VAL A 16 -2.38 -11.58 13.44
C VAL A 16 -2.58 -13.07 13.67
N THR A 17 -3.58 -13.40 14.49
CA THR A 17 -4.00 -14.78 14.74
C THR A 17 -5.44 -14.93 14.28
N VAL A 18 -5.73 -15.99 13.54
CA VAL A 18 -7.06 -16.30 13.00
C VAL A 18 -7.47 -17.74 13.25
N THR A 19 -8.77 -17.96 13.32
CA THR A 19 -9.38 -19.30 13.37
C THR A 19 -10.24 -19.50 12.13
N SER A 20 -10.06 -20.64 11.45
CA SER A 20 -10.88 -21.06 10.31
C SER A 20 -11.88 -22.13 10.71
N SER A 21 -13.07 -22.10 10.10
CA SER A 21 -14.06 -23.19 10.15
C SER A 21 -13.82 -24.31 9.13
N LEU A 22 -12.83 -24.17 8.23
CA LEU A 22 -12.53 -25.20 7.24
C LEU A 22 -11.92 -26.44 7.91
N SER A 23 -12.17 -27.60 7.32
CA SER A 23 -11.63 -28.88 7.76
C SER A 23 -10.49 -29.35 6.86
N GLY A 24 -9.55 -30.12 7.42
CA GLY A 24 -8.37 -30.58 6.71
C GLY A 24 -7.20 -29.58 6.77
N THR A 25 -6.29 -29.66 5.81
CA THR A 25 -5.19 -28.70 5.68
C THR A 25 -5.75 -27.37 5.18
N VAL A 26 -5.56 -26.31 5.95
CA VAL A 26 -5.99 -24.94 5.60
C VAL A 26 -4.76 -24.11 5.24
N TYR A 27 -4.82 -23.43 4.11
CA TYR A 27 -3.86 -22.44 3.65
C TYR A 27 -4.41 -21.05 3.94
N TYR A 28 -3.61 -20.25 4.63
CA TYR A 28 -3.90 -18.86 4.97
C TYR A 28 -3.07 -17.96 4.07
N HIS A 29 -3.71 -17.29 3.13
CA HIS A 29 -3.09 -16.31 2.24
C HIS A 29 -3.18 -14.94 2.90
N TRP A 30 -2.02 -14.37 3.24
CA TRP A 30 -1.90 -13.13 3.98
C TRP A 30 -1.68 -11.96 3.06
N TYR A 31 -2.34 -10.85 3.35
CA TYR A 31 -2.26 -9.63 2.56
C TYR A 31 -1.96 -8.44 3.46
N LEU A 32 -1.01 -7.60 3.03
CA LEU A 32 -0.64 -6.35 3.67
C LEU A 32 -0.95 -5.21 2.71
N ASP A 33 -1.90 -4.34 3.09
CA ASP A 33 -2.39 -3.23 2.26
C ASP A 33 -2.79 -3.69 0.84
N GLY A 34 -3.48 -4.83 0.75
CA GLY A 34 -3.94 -5.39 -0.54
C GLY A 34 -2.84 -5.98 -1.42
N GLN A 35 -1.62 -6.14 -0.92
CA GLN A 35 -0.55 -6.89 -1.59
C GLN A 35 -0.37 -8.25 -0.92
N TRP A 36 -0.19 -9.30 -1.72
CA TRP A 36 0.09 -10.63 -1.20
C TRP A 36 1.42 -10.64 -0.45
N TYR A 37 1.39 -11.12 0.79
CA TYR A 37 2.54 -11.17 1.69
C TYR A 37 3.10 -12.59 1.83
N GLY A 38 2.28 -13.61 1.56
CA GLY A 38 2.69 -15.00 1.61
C GLY A 38 1.58 -15.91 2.11
N VAL A 39 1.90 -17.20 2.17
CA VAL A 39 1.00 -18.25 2.65
C VAL A 39 1.57 -18.92 3.90
N SER A 40 0.69 -19.42 4.77
CA SER A 40 1.04 -20.33 5.88
C SER A 40 -0.03 -21.41 6.04
N THR A 41 0.32 -22.49 6.73
CA THR A 41 -0.63 -23.54 7.15
C THR A 41 -1.09 -23.38 8.61
N ILE A 42 -0.52 -22.40 9.30
CA ILE A 42 -0.91 -22.00 10.65
C ILE A 42 -1.63 -20.67 10.54
N GLY A 43 -2.75 -20.52 11.26
CA GLY A 43 -3.55 -19.29 11.33
C GLY A 43 -2.87 -18.18 12.15
N GLU A 44 -1.56 -17.99 11.99
CA GLU A 44 -0.80 -16.95 12.65
C GLU A 44 0.25 -16.37 11.68
N ARG A 45 0.36 -15.05 11.66
CA ARG A 45 1.38 -14.34 10.88
C ARG A 45 1.86 -13.10 11.60
N THR A 46 3.16 -12.84 11.47
CA THR A 46 3.79 -11.62 11.95
C THR A 46 4.14 -10.70 10.78
N PHE A 47 3.84 -9.42 10.97
CA PHE A 47 4.17 -8.31 10.09
C PHE A 47 5.06 -7.32 10.85
N TYR A 48 5.92 -6.64 10.12
CA TYR A 48 6.71 -5.53 10.65
C TYR A 48 6.10 -4.21 10.16
N LEU A 49 5.72 -3.34 11.09
CA LEU A 49 5.21 -2.00 10.85
C LEU A 49 5.96 -1.03 11.77
N ALA A 50 6.69 -0.06 11.19
CA ALA A 50 7.44 0.95 11.93
C ALA A 50 6.56 1.71 12.93
N ALA A 51 7.13 2.29 13.98
CA ALA A 51 6.36 3.04 14.99
C ALA A 51 5.45 4.11 14.33
N GLY A 52 4.16 4.11 14.70
CA GLY A 52 3.15 5.02 14.11
C GLY A 52 2.56 4.54 12.78
N GLU A 53 3.15 3.52 12.15
CA GLU A 53 2.65 2.98 10.89
C GLU A 53 1.37 2.14 11.10
N GLN A 54 0.30 2.45 10.37
CA GLN A 54 -0.95 1.65 10.36
C GLN A 54 -1.12 0.99 9.00
N ALA A 55 -1.61 -0.25 8.95
CA ALA A 55 -1.81 -1.02 7.72
C ALA A 55 -3.11 -1.82 7.73
N ARG A 56 -3.68 -2.07 6.55
CA ARG A 56 -4.78 -3.02 6.39
C ARG A 56 -4.22 -4.43 6.27
N LEU A 57 -4.53 -5.27 7.25
CA LEU A 57 -4.16 -6.69 7.28
C LEU A 57 -5.39 -7.53 6.91
N ALA A 58 -5.26 -8.34 5.88
CA ALA A 58 -6.31 -9.25 5.44
C ALA A 58 -5.78 -10.67 5.29
N VAL A 59 -6.67 -11.64 5.41
CA VAL A 59 -6.36 -13.05 5.22
C VAL A 59 -7.51 -13.75 4.52
N VAL A 60 -7.16 -14.65 3.60
CA VAL A 60 -8.10 -15.56 2.95
C VAL A 60 -7.74 -16.98 3.36
N ASP A 61 -8.71 -17.73 3.88
CA ASP A 61 -8.56 -19.13 4.24
C ASP A 61 -9.14 -20.04 3.16
N THR A 62 -8.38 -21.05 2.75
CA THR A 62 -8.78 -22.02 1.71
C THR A 62 -8.21 -23.40 2.01
N THR A 63 -8.86 -24.45 1.49
CA THR A 63 -8.31 -25.81 1.48
C THR A 63 -7.61 -26.14 0.16
N ASP A 64 -7.66 -25.23 -0.81
CA ASP A 64 -7.01 -25.37 -2.12
C ASP A 64 -5.52 -25.00 -2.02
N ALA A 65 -4.65 -25.94 -2.38
CA ALA A 65 -3.20 -25.72 -2.36
C ALA A 65 -2.71 -24.86 -3.53
N ASP A 66 -3.48 -24.81 -4.62
CA ASP A 66 -3.16 -24.10 -5.86
C ASP A 66 -3.95 -22.79 -5.99
N PHE A 67 -4.42 -22.25 -4.85
CA PHE A 67 -5.22 -21.03 -4.82
C PHE A 67 -4.50 -19.86 -5.51
N ASP A 68 -5.17 -19.27 -6.49
CA ASP A 68 -4.74 -18.04 -7.15
C ASP A 68 -4.87 -16.85 -6.19
N TYR A 69 -3.74 -16.48 -5.58
CA TYR A 69 -3.68 -15.41 -4.60
C TYR A 69 -3.88 -14.02 -5.19
N GLU A 70 -3.70 -13.85 -6.51
CA GLU A 70 -3.92 -12.58 -7.20
C GLU A 70 -5.41 -12.39 -7.47
N ALA A 71 -6.06 -13.41 -8.04
CA ALA A 71 -7.50 -13.40 -8.29
C ALA A 71 -8.32 -13.41 -6.99
N GLY A 72 -7.81 -14.07 -5.95
CA GLY A 72 -8.42 -14.16 -4.63
C GLY A 72 -8.17 -12.98 -3.70
N ASN A 73 -7.47 -11.95 -4.17
CA ASN A 73 -7.08 -10.81 -3.35
C ASN A 73 -8.33 -10.03 -2.84
N PRO A 74 -8.46 -9.78 -1.52
CA PRO A 74 -9.53 -8.94 -1.00
C PRO A 74 -9.49 -7.53 -1.60
N GLU A 75 -10.67 -6.90 -1.79
CA GLU A 75 -10.79 -5.54 -2.33
C GLU A 75 -9.72 -4.61 -1.71
N PRO A 76 -8.81 -4.06 -2.52
CA PRO A 76 -7.71 -3.27 -1.98
C PRO A 76 -8.26 -1.92 -1.50
N TYR A 77 -7.98 -1.58 -0.24
CA TYR A 77 -7.91 -0.18 0.17
C TYR A 77 -6.45 0.11 0.49
N PRO A 78 -5.59 0.31 -0.53
CA PRO A 78 -4.18 0.12 -0.32
C PRO A 78 -3.51 1.46 -0.02
N ALA A 79 -2.50 1.40 0.84
CA ALA A 79 -1.48 2.43 0.99
C ALA A 79 -0.60 2.58 -0.26
N ARG A 80 -1.10 2.23 -1.45
CA ARG A 80 -0.38 2.22 -2.73
C ARG A 80 -1.33 2.69 -3.83
N ARG A 81 -0.78 3.09 -4.96
CA ARG A 81 -1.55 3.36 -6.18
C ARG A 81 -1.00 2.56 -7.33
N ILE A 82 -1.87 2.17 -8.24
CA ILE A 82 -1.47 1.64 -9.54
C ILE A 82 -1.57 2.79 -10.53
N LEU A 83 -0.45 3.13 -11.15
CA LEU A 83 -0.42 4.03 -12.29
C LEU A 83 -0.54 3.22 -13.56
N TRP A 84 -1.46 3.60 -14.43
CA TRP A 84 -1.63 3.02 -15.76
C TRP A 84 -1.31 4.06 -16.82
N TRP A 85 -0.63 3.64 -17.88
CA TRP A 85 -0.41 4.49 -19.06
C TRP A 85 -0.35 3.66 -20.33
N VAL A 86 -0.71 4.29 -21.45
CA VAL A 86 -0.57 3.70 -22.78
C VAL A 86 0.83 4.01 -23.30
N ARG A 87 1.40 3.09 -24.07
CA ARG A 87 2.74 3.24 -24.62
C ARG A 87 2.91 4.50 -25.47
N SER A 88 4.13 5.04 -25.49
CA SER A 88 4.60 5.91 -26.58
C SER A 88 4.81 5.08 -27.85
N LEU A 89 4.47 5.66 -29.00
CA LEU A 89 4.73 5.07 -30.32
C LEU A 89 6.14 5.38 -30.85
N SER A 90 6.95 6.14 -30.09
CA SER A 90 8.31 6.47 -30.52
C SER A 90 9.17 5.22 -30.67
N THR A 91 10.00 5.18 -31.71
CA THR A 91 10.89 4.05 -32.02
C THR A 91 12.21 4.10 -31.25
N ASP A 92 12.54 5.26 -30.69
CA ASP A 92 13.76 5.53 -29.91
C ASP A 92 13.53 5.51 -28.38
N LEU A 93 12.30 5.22 -27.93
CA LEU A 93 11.99 5.05 -26.52
C LEU A 93 12.83 3.92 -25.91
N ASP A 94 13.51 4.21 -24.80
CA ASP A 94 14.29 3.25 -24.03
C ASP A 94 13.50 2.75 -22.80
N TYR A 95 12.97 3.67 -22.00
CA TYR A 95 12.21 3.34 -20.80
C TYR A 95 11.24 4.46 -20.40
N TYR A 96 10.36 4.16 -19.44
CA TYR A 96 9.56 5.16 -18.74
C TYR A 96 10.16 5.43 -17.37
N ARG A 97 10.42 6.70 -17.07
CA ARG A 97 10.78 7.16 -15.73
C ARG A 97 9.51 7.60 -15.01
N ILE A 98 9.33 7.14 -13.78
CA ILE A 98 8.22 7.55 -12.93
C ILE A 98 8.80 8.47 -11.87
N ASP A 99 8.33 9.70 -11.87
CA ASP A 99 8.68 10.69 -10.85
C ASP A 99 7.48 10.89 -9.91
N ALA A 100 7.75 11.15 -8.64
CA ALA A 100 6.76 11.55 -7.65
C ALA A 100 7.18 12.86 -6.99
N ARG A 101 6.19 13.68 -6.64
CA ARG A 101 6.38 14.77 -5.68
C ARG A 101 5.45 14.59 -4.50
N LYS A 102 5.98 14.92 -3.32
CA LYS A 102 5.31 14.82 -2.03
C LYS A 102 5.07 16.22 -1.48
N ASP A 103 3.83 16.51 -1.04
CA ASP A 103 3.39 17.78 -0.45
C ASP A 103 3.76 19.01 -1.27
N GLY A 104 3.66 18.90 -2.60
CA GLY A 104 3.98 20.00 -3.53
C GLY A 104 5.47 20.32 -3.67
N GLY A 105 6.36 19.50 -3.09
CA GLY A 105 7.81 19.64 -3.22
C GLY A 105 8.34 19.28 -4.61
N ASP A 106 9.65 19.02 -4.68
CA ASP A 106 10.34 18.70 -5.92
C ASP A 106 9.99 17.30 -6.44
N TRP A 107 10.08 17.14 -7.76
CA TRP A 107 9.97 15.84 -8.41
C TRP A 107 11.21 15.00 -8.13
N SER A 108 10.99 13.75 -7.74
CA SER A 108 12.04 12.75 -7.49
C SER A 108 11.72 11.46 -8.24
N VAL A 109 12.75 10.81 -8.79
CA VAL A 109 12.60 9.53 -9.50
C VAL A 109 12.25 8.44 -8.49
N VAL A 110 11.15 7.73 -8.70
CA VAL A 110 10.70 6.62 -7.84
C VAL A 110 10.76 5.26 -8.52
N ALA A 111 10.75 5.23 -9.86
CA ALA A 111 10.93 4.00 -10.62
C ALA A 111 11.38 4.26 -12.05
N THR A 112 11.91 3.21 -12.67
CA THR A 112 12.15 3.11 -14.11
C THR A 112 11.53 1.81 -14.60
N VAL A 113 10.72 1.90 -15.65
CA VAL A 113 10.05 0.75 -16.27
C VAL A 113 10.62 0.59 -17.68
N PRO A 114 11.39 -0.48 -17.96
CA PRO A 114 11.99 -0.67 -19.27
C PRO A 114 10.91 -0.80 -20.34
N ARG A 115 11.21 -0.36 -21.56
CA ARG A 115 10.32 -0.59 -22.70
C ARG A 115 10.15 -2.09 -22.93
N ASP A 116 8.91 -2.51 -23.08
CA ASP A 116 8.51 -3.76 -23.70
C ASP A 116 8.00 -3.47 -25.12
N GLY A 117 8.60 -4.13 -26.11
CA GLY A 117 8.26 -3.94 -27.53
C GLY A 117 6.85 -4.43 -27.89
N GLU A 118 6.27 -5.33 -27.10
CA GLU A 118 4.96 -5.94 -27.37
C GLU A 118 3.84 -5.31 -26.54
N ALA A 119 4.15 -4.74 -25.36
CA ALA A 119 3.17 -4.12 -24.49
C ALA A 119 2.44 -2.95 -25.17
N TRP A 120 1.11 -2.88 -24.99
CA TRP A 120 0.27 -1.76 -25.44
C TRP A 120 0.10 -0.72 -24.35
N ASP A 121 -0.09 -1.18 -23.13
CA ASP A 121 -0.23 -0.43 -21.89
C ASP A 121 0.73 -0.98 -20.84
N TYR A 122 0.98 -0.16 -19.83
CA TYR A 122 1.90 -0.44 -18.75
C TYR A 122 1.21 -0.10 -17.44
N GLN A 123 1.63 -0.82 -16.40
CA GLN A 123 1.27 -0.50 -15.02
C GLN A 123 2.51 -0.45 -14.14
N TRP A 124 2.42 0.36 -13.09
CA TRP A 124 3.36 0.33 -11.99
C TRP A 124 2.65 0.62 -10.68
N THR A 125 2.96 -0.19 -9.66
CA THR A 125 2.42 -0.02 -8.31
C THR A 125 3.42 0.75 -7.46
N THR A 126 2.94 1.82 -6.81
CA THR A 126 3.78 2.62 -5.93
C THR A 126 4.33 1.81 -4.76
N GLY A 127 5.42 2.32 -4.18
CA GLY A 127 5.74 2.01 -2.79
C GLY A 127 4.61 2.41 -1.84
N ARG A 128 4.78 2.05 -0.57
CA ARG A 128 3.82 2.44 0.48
C ARG A 128 3.79 3.96 0.63
N LEU A 129 2.61 4.53 0.67
CA LEU A 129 2.35 5.97 0.74
C LEU A 129 2.04 6.37 2.18
N ASP A 130 2.48 7.57 2.53
CA ASP A 130 2.26 8.15 3.85
C ASP A 130 0.81 8.59 4.02
N ASP A 131 0.32 8.59 5.26
CA ASP A 131 -1.04 9.07 5.54
C ASP A 131 -1.07 10.60 5.59
N LEU A 132 -2.23 11.17 5.30
CA LEU A 132 -2.49 12.61 5.27
C LEU A 132 -1.47 13.40 4.43
N THR A 133 -0.91 12.74 3.43
CA THR A 133 0.16 13.27 2.58
C THR A 133 -0.37 13.45 1.16
N ALA A 134 -0.07 14.60 0.55
CA ALA A 134 -0.43 14.85 -0.84
C ALA A 134 0.64 14.29 -1.77
N TYR A 135 0.25 13.44 -2.71
CA TYR A 135 1.13 12.92 -3.75
C TYR A 135 0.65 13.32 -5.14
N GLN A 136 1.61 13.51 -6.04
CA GLN A 136 1.37 13.57 -7.47
C GLN A 136 2.46 12.77 -8.18
N TRP A 137 2.09 12.09 -9.25
CA TRP A 137 3.03 11.33 -10.09
C TRP A 137 3.06 11.87 -11.51
N ARG A 138 4.18 11.61 -12.20
CA ARG A 138 4.26 11.73 -13.64
C ARG A 138 5.04 10.58 -14.23
N VAL A 139 4.63 10.16 -15.42
CA VAL A 139 5.33 9.18 -16.25
C VAL A 139 6.00 9.93 -17.39
N VAL A 140 7.32 9.83 -17.47
CA VAL A 140 8.17 10.51 -18.46
C VAL A 140 8.76 9.45 -19.39
N PRO A 141 8.44 9.44 -20.70
CA PRO A 141 9.16 8.61 -21.65
C PRO A 141 10.59 9.15 -21.81
N VAL A 142 11.58 8.27 -21.81
CA VAL A 142 12.99 8.61 -21.99
C VAL A 142 13.55 7.86 -23.19
N ASP A 143 14.23 8.56 -24.09
CA ASP A 143 14.83 7.97 -25.29
C ASP A 143 16.19 7.31 -25.02
N LEU A 144 16.74 6.62 -26.03
CA LEU A 144 18.06 5.97 -25.97
C LEU A 144 19.24 6.94 -25.74
N ALA A 145 19.05 8.24 -25.97
CA ALA A 145 20.04 9.27 -25.69
C ALA A 145 19.88 9.90 -24.30
N GLY A 146 18.84 9.50 -23.54
CA GLY A 146 18.52 10.03 -22.22
C GLY A 146 17.73 11.35 -22.25
N ASN A 147 17.13 11.72 -23.37
CA ASN A 147 16.25 12.89 -23.44
C ASN A 147 14.85 12.54 -22.92
N ASP A 148 14.28 13.48 -22.17
CA ASP A 148 12.91 13.38 -21.68
C ASP A 148 11.92 13.78 -22.80
N GLY A 149 10.88 12.98 -23.00
CA GLY A 149 9.71 13.35 -23.78
C GLY A 149 8.61 14.00 -22.92
N ASP A 150 7.42 14.18 -23.51
CA ASP A 150 6.29 14.83 -22.84
C ASP A 150 5.74 13.94 -21.71
N PRO A 151 5.70 14.44 -20.47
CA PRO A 151 5.22 13.66 -19.33
C PRO A 151 3.69 13.62 -19.27
N VAL A 152 3.14 12.48 -18.83
CA VAL A 152 1.75 12.39 -18.39
C VAL A 152 1.72 12.46 -16.87
N ALA A 153 1.06 13.48 -16.32
CA ALA A 153 0.94 13.68 -14.87
C ALA A 153 -0.47 13.33 -14.38
N THR A 154 -0.55 12.78 -13.17
CA THR A 154 -1.81 12.66 -12.43
C THR A 154 -2.18 14.00 -11.81
N ASP A 155 -3.43 14.17 -11.37
CA ASP A 155 -3.73 15.21 -10.39
C ASP A 155 -3.10 14.88 -9.03
N ALA A 156 -2.94 15.91 -8.18
CA ALA A 156 -2.53 15.68 -6.81
C ALA A 156 -3.69 15.05 -6.03
N GLU A 157 -3.38 14.02 -5.24
CA GLU A 157 -4.34 13.38 -4.36
C GLU A 157 -3.81 13.31 -2.93
N THR A 158 -4.69 13.52 -1.95
CA THR A 158 -4.37 13.31 -0.54
C THR A 158 -4.65 11.86 -0.18
N ILE A 159 -3.65 11.20 0.36
CA ILE A 159 -3.77 9.83 0.85
C ILE A 159 -4.38 9.89 2.24
N VAL A 160 -5.55 9.30 2.41
CA VAL A 160 -6.23 9.15 3.71
C VAL A 160 -6.45 7.67 3.95
N ARG A 161 -5.78 7.10 4.95
CA ARG A 161 -5.80 5.65 5.25
C ARG A 161 -6.49 5.34 6.57
N HIS A 162 -6.47 6.28 7.52
CA HIS A 162 -7.25 6.21 8.73
C HIS A 162 -7.99 7.52 9.01
N PRO A 163 -9.20 7.47 9.60
CA PRO A 163 -9.76 8.63 10.25
C PRO A 163 -8.86 9.02 11.42
N ASP A 164 -8.60 10.31 11.60
CA ASP A 164 -7.90 10.78 12.80
C ASP A 164 -8.73 10.47 14.04
N GLY A 165 -8.05 10.02 15.09
CA GLY A 165 -8.67 9.85 16.39
C GLY A 165 -9.03 11.22 16.98
N ILE A 166 -10.06 11.24 17.83
CA ILE A 166 -10.34 12.39 18.68
C ILE A 166 -9.13 12.56 19.61
N THR A 167 -8.47 13.73 19.53
CA THR A 167 -7.36 14.05 20.42
C THR A 167 -7.92 14.82 21.61
N PHE A 168 -7.57 14.40 22.82
CA PHE A 168 -7.92 15.12 24.04
C PHE A 168 -6.65 15.55 24.77
N THR A 169 -6.61 16.79 25.23
CA THR A 169 -5.59 17.25 26.17
C THR A 169 -6.12 17.05 27.58
N VAL A 170 -5.35 16.38 28.43
CA VAL A 170 -5.64 16.25 29.87
C VAL A 170 -4.72 17.21 30.61
N ALA A 171 -5.30 18.21 31.27
CA ALA A 171 -4.59 19.09 32.17
C ALA A 171 -5.05 18.82 33.62
N LEU A 172 -4.09 18.72 34.54
CA LEU A 172 -4.35 18.79 35.98
C LEU A 172 -4.08 20.23 36.41
N GLU A 173 -5.14 20.94 36.75
CA GLU A 173 -5.05 22.29 37.28
C GLU A 173 -4.50 22.28 38.71
N GLU A 174 -3.88 23.38 39.16
CA GLU A 174 -3.36 23.50 40.54
C GLU A 174 -4.45 23.31 41.61
N THR A 175 -5.72 23.49 41.24
CA THR A 175 -6.90 23.26 42.10
C THR A 175 -7.25 21.78 42.28
N GLY A 176 -6.59 20.87 41.55
CA GLY A 176 -6.91 19.44 41.53
C GLY A 176 -8.01 19.06 40.55
N GLU A 177 -8.48 20.00 39.72
CA GLU A 177 -9.44 19.73 38.66
C GLU A 177 -8.74 19.11 37.45
N ILE A 178 -9.37 18.07 36.87
CA ILE A 178 -8.89 17.45 35.63
C ILE A 178 -9.75 17.99 34.50
N THR A 179 -9.14 18.76 33.60
CA THR A 179 -9.82 19.30 32.43
C THR A 179 -9.50 18.42 31.22
N PHE A 180 -10.57 18.00 30.53
CA PHE A 180 -10.48 17.38 29.22
C PHE A 180 -10.86 18.42 28.18
N THR A 181 -9.96 18.68 27.22
CA THR A 181 -10.27 19.52 26.07
C THR A 181 -10.14 18.67 24.82
N GLU A 182 -11.25 18.46 24.11
CA GLU A 182 -11.23 17.98 22.73
C GLU A 182 -10.63 19.08 21.85
N SER A 183 -9.64 18.72 21.03
CA SER A 183 -9.03 19.61 20.04
C SER A 183 -9.61 19.38 18.65
#